data_AF-A0A1V1PFW1-F1
#
_entry.id   AF-A0A1V1PFW1-F1
#
_cell.length_a   1.000
_cell.length_b   1.000
_cell.length_c   1.000
_cell.angle_alpha   90.00
_cell.angle_beta   90.00
_cell.angle_gamma   90.00
#
_symmetry.space_group_name_H-M   'P 1'
#
loop_
_entity.id
_entity.type
_entity.pdbx_description
1 polymer ?
#
loop_
_entity_poly.entity_id
_entity_poly.type
_entity_poly.pdbx_seq_one_letter_code
_entity_poly.pdbx_strand_id
1 'polypeptide(L)'
;MLFFNTAGPVNCDDHYCLPPLSRFDLEEIQMLIAQKKYFVLHAPRQTGKTSCLLALMKYLNEQGNYECLYINVEAAQAMRENVYEAMRVILGEIVLRA
;
A
#
# COMPACT_ATOMS: atom_id res chain seq x y z
N MET A 1 29.11 -0.16 4.44
CA MET A 1 28.29 0.68 3.53
C MET A 1 27.32 -0.26 2.85
N LEU A 2 26.02 -0.01 2.94
CA LEU A 2 25.02 -0.85 2.25
C LEU A 2 25.11 -0.59 0.74
N PHE A 3 24.93 -1.61 -0.09
CA PHE A 3 25.01 -1.49 -1.54
C PHE A 3 23.61 -1.39 -2.16
N PHE A 4 23.49 -0.69 -3.29
CA PHE A 4 22.24 -0.59 -4.02
C PHE A 4 22.01 -1.87 -4.84
N ASN A 5 20.93 -2.60 -4.53
CA ASN A 5 20.58 -3.80 -5.29
C ASN A 5 19.86 -3.44 -6.58
N THR A 6 20.40 -3.89 -7.70
CA THR A 6 19.83 -3.74 -9.04
C THR A 6 19.18 -5.02 -9.58
N ALA A 7 19.30 -6.15 -8.87
CA ALA A 7 18.81 -7.45 -9.29
C ALA A 7 17.99 -8.16 -8.20
N GLY A 8 16.71 -8.44 -8.49
CA GLY A 8 15.83 -9.18 -7.60
C GLY A 8 15.26 -8.36 -6.43
N PRO A 9 14.69 -9.04 -5.42
CA PRO A 9 14.06 -8.37 -4.27
C PRO A 9 15.06 -7.59 -3.41
N VAL A 10 14.63 -6.44 -2.89
CA VAL A 10 15.42 -5.61 -1.97
C VAL A 10 15.15 -6.03 -0.52
N ASN A 11 16.13 -6.66 0.12
CA ASN A 11 16.17 -6.80 1.59
C ASN A 11 16.75 -5.53 2.23
N CYS A 12 15.98 -4.78 3.03
CA CYS A 12 16.44 -3.52 3.62
C CYS A 12 17.44 -3.69 4.78
N ASP A 13 17.65 -4.91 5.29
CA ASP A 13 18.72 -5.21 6.26
C ASP A 13 20.10 -5.32 5.57
N ASP A 14 20.13 -5.83 4.34
CA ASP A 14 21.36 -6.10 3.59
C ASP A 14 21.65 -5.04 2.51
N HIS A 15 20.62 -4.35 2.02
CA HIS A 15 20.70 -3.44 0.88
C HIS A 15 20.41 -2.00 1.26
N TYR A 16 20.97 -1.08 0.48
CA TYR A 16 20.62 0.32 0.56
C TYR A 16 19.14 0.50 0.20
N CYS A 17 18.36 0.92 1.20
CA CYS A 17 16.91 1.03 1.11
C CYS A 17 16.49 2.34 1.79
N LEU A 18 15.82 3.22 1.05
CA LEU A 18 15.22 4.42 1.63
C LEU A 18 14.00 4.03 2.49
N PRO A 19 13.80 4.61 3.68
CA PRO A 19 12.60 4.33 4.49
C PRO A 19 11.32 4.55 3.67
N PRO A 20 10.35 3.61 3.64
CA PRO A 20 9.16 3.74 2.78
C PRO A 20 8.33 5.01 3.03
N LEU A 21 8.21 5.44 4.29
CA LEU A 21 7.45 6.63 4.69
C LEU A 21 8.11 7.95 4.25
N SER A 22 9.40 7.95 3.92
CA SER A 22 10.09 9.14 3.40
C SER A 22 10.04 9.24 1.87
N ARG A 23 9.36 8.31 1.18
CA ARG A 23 9.29 8.25 -0.29
C ARG A 23 8.08 9.01 -0.87
N PHE A 24 7.20 9.53 0.00
CA PHE A 24 6.07 10.39 -0.35
C PHE A 24 5.91 11.48 0.72
N ASP A 25 5.03 12.45 0.46
CA ASP A 25 4.67 13.46 1.45
C ASP A 25 3.71 12.88 2.50
N LEU A 26 4.25 12.47 3.65
CA LEU A 26 3.46 11.87 4.73
C LEU A 26 2.57 12.90 5.43
N GLU A 27 2.97 14.16 5.49
CA GLU A 27 2.16 15.23 6.11
C GLU A 27 0.93 15.53 5.26
N GLU A 28 1.10 15.65 3.94
CA GLU A 28 -0.01 15.81 3.00
C GLU A 28 -1.00 14.65 3.07
N ILE A 29 -0.51 13.41 3.07
CA ILE A 29 -1.38 12.22 3.18
C ILE A 29 -2.17 12.21 4.49
N GLN A 30 -1.52 12.52 5.62
CA GLN A 30 -2.22 12.59 6.91
C GLN A 30 -3.30 13.69 6.90
N MET A 31 -3.02 14.85 6.29
CA MET A 31 -4.00 15.90 6.11
C MET A 31 -5.20 15.42 5.27
N LEU A 32 -4.96 14.73 4.16
CA LEU A 32 -6.02 14.18 3.30
C LEU A 32 -6.89 13.15 4.05
N ILE A 33 -6.26 12.28 4.86
CA ILE A 33 -6.96 11.31 5.72
C ILE A 33 -7.82 12.04 6.76
N ALA A 34 -7.26 13.03 7.45
CA ALA A 34 -7.98 13.82 8.45
C ALA A 34 -9.20 14.55 7.84
N GLN A 35 -9.10 14.98 6.59
CA GLN A 35 -10.19 15.58 5.82
C GLN A 35 -11.16 14.57 5.18
N LYS A 36 -10.96 13.26 5.40
CA LYS A 36 -11.77 12.17 4.84
C LYS A 36 -11.82 12.20 3.30
N LYS A 37 -10.70 12.56 2.66
CA LYS A 37 -10.57 12.63 1.20
C LYS A 37 -10.07 11.31 0.63
N TYR A 38 -10.57 10.98 -0.56
CA TYR A 38 -9.94 9.96 -1.40
C TYR A 38 -8.76 10.58 -2.15
N PHE A 39 -7.68 9.81 -2.29
CA PHE A 39 -6.51 10.22 -3.05
C PHE A 39 -5.92 9.04 -3.82
N VAL A 40 -5.14 9.35 -4.86
CA VAL A 40 -4.47 8.36 -5.71
C VAL A 40 -2.97 8.59 -5.62
N LEU A 41 -2.23 7.57 -5.18
CA LEU A 41 -0.78 7.60 -5.22
C LEU A 41 -0.29 7.27 -6.65
N HIS A 42 -0.03 8.31 -7.44
CA HIS A 42 0.47 8.16 -8.80
C HIS A 42 2.01 8.13 -8.83
N ALA A 43 2.58 7.01 -9.29
CA ALA A 43 4.02 6.89 -9.55
C ALA A 43 4.27 5.80 -10.62
N PRO A 44 5.43 5.83 -11.32
CA PRO A 44 5.82 4.81 -12.30
C PRO A 44 5.79 3.36 -11.75
N ARG A 45 5.83 2.37 -12.64
CA ARG A 45 5.91 0.96 -12.22
C ARG A 45 7.20 0.72 -11.41
N GLN A 46 7.13 -0.21 -10.45
CA GLN A 46 8.26 -0.65 -9.61
C GLN A 46 8.92 0.43 -8.72
N THR A 47 8.25 1.55 -8.46
CA THR A 47 8.74 2.60 -7.54
C THR A 47 8.44 2.34 -6.06
N GLY A 48 7.93 1.17 -5.71
CA GLY A 48 7.64 0.80 -4.32
C GLY A 48 6.32 1.32 -3.75
N LYS A 49 5.36 1.75 -4.58
CA LYS A 49 4.02 2.20 -4.12
C LYS A 49 3.39 1.26 -3.09
N THR A 50 3.36 -0.05 -3.38
CA THR A 50 2.81 -1.05 -2.45
C THR A 50 3.57 -1.08 -1.13
N SER A 51 4.90 -1.04 -1.17
CA SER A 51 5.73 -0.99 0.04
C SER A 51 5.44 0.26 0.87
N CYS A 52 5.22 1.41 0.23
CA CYS A 52 4.89 2.64 0.93
C CYS A 52 3.47 2.60 1.54
N LEU A 53 2.47 2.04 0.84
CA LEU A 53 1.11 1.88 1.36
C LEU A 53 1.05 0.89 2.54
N LEU A 54 1.81 -0.20 2.49
CA LEU A 54 1.92 -1.14 3.62
C LEU A 54 2.57 -0.49 4.85
N ALA A 55 3.62 0.31 4.62
CA ALA A 55 4.24 1.08 5.70
C ALA A 55 3.29 2.14 6.28
N LEU A 56 2.51 2.83 5.44
CA LEU A 56 1.49 3.78 5.87
C LEU A 56 0.42 3.11 6.72
N MET A 57 -0.10 1.96 6.27
CA MET A 57 -1.08 1.18 7.03
C MET A 57 -0.54 0.82 8.42
N LYS A 58 0.68 0.27 8.49
CA LYS A 58 1.34 -0.06 9.76
C LYS A 58 1.48 1.17 10.65
N TYR A 59 1.98 2.27 10.09
CA TYR A 59 2.15 3.55 10.81
C TYR A 59 0.83 4.06 11.41
N LEU A 60 -0.26 4.07 10.63
CA LEU A 60 -1.57 4.54 11.08
C LEU A 60 -2.15 3.63 12.19
N ASN A 61 -2.01 2.31 12.05
CA ASN A 61 -2.47 1.35 13.06
C ASN A 61 -1.68 1.48 14.38
N GLU A 62 -0.36 1.71 14.31
CA GLU A 62 0.49 1.90 15.50
C GLU A 62 0.13 3.17 16.29
N GLN A 63 -0.43 4.20 15.63
CA GLN A 63 -0.92 5.40 16.31
C GLN A 63 -2.22 5.15 17.10
N GLY A 64 -2.98 4.10 16.79
CA GLY A 64 -4.23 3.75 17.47
C GLY A 64 -5.42 4.67 17.17
N ASN A 65 -5.26 5.70 16.34
CA ASN A 65 -6.34 6.63 15.95
C ASN A 65 -7.20 6.10 14.79
N TYR A 66 -6.68 5.12 14.04
CA TYR A 66 -7.31 4.56 12.85
C TYR A 66 -7.17 3.05 12.85
N GLU A 67 -8.17 2.37 12.29
CA GLU A 67 -8.06 0.99 11.83
C GLU A 67 -7.88 1.02 10.30
N CYS A 68 -6.70 0.65 9.85
CA CYS A 68 -6.28 0.69 8.47
C CYS A 68 -6.05 -0.71 7.93
N LEU A 69 -6.64 -0.98 6.77
CA LEU A 69 -6.54 -2.25 6.06
C LEU A 69 -6.01 -2.02 4.64
N TYR A 70 -4.97 -2.76 4.27
CA TYR A 70 -4.52 -2.87 2.89
C TYR A 70 -5.19 -4.06 2.21
N ILE A 71 -5.79 -3.84 1.05
CA ILE A 71 -6.36 -4.90 0.20
C ILE A 71 -5.79 -4.82 -1.21
N ASN A 72 -5.63 -5.97 -1.86
CA ASN A 72 -5.36 -6.04 -3.29
C ASN A 72 -6.67 -6.41 -4.01
N VAL A 73 -7.08 -5.60 -4.98
CA VAL A 73 -8.32 -5.83 -5.77
C VAL A 73 -8.05 -6.41 -7.15
N GLU A 74 -6.78 -6.65 -7.54
CA GLU A 74 -6.39 -7.17 -8.85
C GLU A 74 -6.99 -8.55 -9.15
N ALA A 75 -7.19 -9.39 -8.14
CA ALA A 75 -7.79 -10.71 -8.31
C ALA A 75 -9.21 -10.61 -8.92
N ALA A 76 -9.96 -9.56 -8.60
CA ALA A 76 -11.30 -9.33 -9.14
C ALA A 76 -11.31 -9.02 -10.64
N GLN A 77 -10.17 -8.59 -11.22
CA GLN A 77 -10.04 -8.31 -12.65
C GLN A 77 -10.35 -9.55 -13.52
N ALA A 78 -10.12 -10.75 -13.00
CA ALA A 78 -10.44 -12.01 -13.69
C ALA A 78 -11.94 -12.14 -14.02
N MET A 79 -12.82 -11.47 -13.27
CA MET A 79 -14.28 -11.52 -13.44
C MET A 79 -14.80 -10.62 -14.57
N ARG A 80 -13.93 -9.78 -15.16
CA ARG A 80 -14.26 -8.86 -16.26
C ARG A 80 -15.50 -8.00 -15.94
N GLU A 81 -16.55 -8.09 -16.75
CA GLU A 81 -17.78 -7.31 -16.60
C GLU A 81 -18.76 -7.92 -15.58
N ASN A 82 -18.45 -9.08 -14.99
CA ASN A 82 -19.26 -9.66 -13.92
C ASN A 82 -18.98 -8.95 -12.59
N VAL A 83 -19.63 -7.79 -12.42
CA VAL A 83 -19.50 -6.94 -11.23
C VAL A 83 -19.85 -7.69 -9.95
N TYR A 84 -20.86 -8.54 -9.98
CA TYR A 84 -21.32 -9.26 -8.78
C TYR A 84 -20.26 -10.23 -8.26
N GLU A 85 -19.67 -11.04 -9.14
CA GLU A 85 -18.58 -11.93 -8.76
C GLU A 85 -17.28 -11.17 -8.44
N ALA A 86 -16.99 -10.06 -9.13
CA ALA A 86 -15.87 -9.18 -8.80
C ALA A 86 -15.97 -8.64 -7.37
N MET A 87 -17.16 -8.18 -6.96
CA MET A 87 -17.41 -7.70 -5.61
C MET A 87 -17.24 -8.81 -4.56
N ARG A 88 -17.65 -10.04 -4.85
CA ARG A 88 -17.43 -11.19 -3.95
C ARG A 88 -15.94 -11.45 -3.72
N VAL A 89 -15.12 -11.37 -4.76
CA VAL A 89 -13.66 -11.51 -4.64
C VAL A 89 -13.07 -10.41 -3.77
N ILE A 90 -13.46 -9.15 -3.99
CA ILE A 90 -12.97 -8.01 -3.18
C ILE A 90 -13.37 -8.17 -1.71
N LEU A 91 -14.61 -8.57 -1.43
CA LEU A 91 -15.08 -8.83 -0.07
C LEU A 91 -14.30 -9.96 0.59
N GLY A 92 -13.98 -11.03 -0.15
CA GLY A 92 -13.11 -12.10 0.32
C GLY A 92 -11.72 -11.61 0.73
N GLU A 93 -11.11 -10.75 -0.08
CA GLU A 93 -9.80 -10.16 0.24
C GLU A 93 -9.82 -9.27 1.49
N ILE A 94 -10.94 -8.57 1.75
CA ILE A 94 -11.15 -7.79 2.97
C ILE A 94 -11.23 -8.73 4.18
N VAL A 95 -12.09 -9.76 4.12
CA VAL A 95 -12.30 -10.70 5.24
C VAL A 95 -11.04 -11.46 5.60
N LEU A 96 -10.17 -11.80 4.64
CA LEU A 96 -8.93 -12.52 4.90
C LEU A 96 -7.86 -11.71 5.64
N ARG A 97 -8.02 -10.38 5.73
CA ARG A 97 -7.01 -9.47 6.32
C ARG A 97 -7.52 -8.66 7.51
N ALA A 98 -8.82 -8.65 7.74
CA ALA A 98 -9.45 -8.09 8.94
C ALA A 98 -9.23 -9.00 10.14
#